data_AF-A0A8T8I4S7-F1
#
_entry.id   AF-A0A8T8I4S7-F1
#
_cell.length_a   1.000
_cell.length_b   1.000
_cell.length_c   1.000
_cell.angle_alpha   90.00
_cell.angle_beta   90.00
_cell.angle_gamma   90.00
#
_symmetry.space_group_name_H-M   'P 1'
#
loop_
_entity.id
_entity.type
_entity.pdbx_description
1 polymer ?
#
loop_
_entity_poly.entity_id
_entity_poly.type
_entity_poly.pdbx_seq_one_letter_code
_entity_poly.pdbx_strand_id
1 'polypeptide(L)' 'MAEVGQPQQALEPAQRSVDIWERLAEVNPDAYLPNLALSLNNLALLLDELGNPDALPTRQRAEALRKRLTEEPPTNDS' A
#
# COMPACT_ATOMS: atom_id res chain seq x y z
N MET A 1 20.01 14.90 18.27
CA MET A 1 19.15 15.80 17.49
C MET A 1 18.21 14.90 16.73
N ALA A 2 16.94 14.85 17.12
CA ALA A 2 16.01 13.88 16.59
C ALA A 2 15.61 14.29 15.16
N GLU A 3 15.76 13.39 14.20
CA GLU A 3 15.46 13.54 12.77
C GLU A 3 13.93 13.60 12.51
N VAL A 4 13.19 14.32 13.35
CA VAL A 4 11.71 14.32 13.44
C VAL A 4 11.03 15.03 12.25
N GLY A 5 11.78 15.48 11.24
CA GLY A 5 11.22 16.16 10.08
C GLY A 5 10.90 15.25 8.88
N GLN A 6 11.68 14.19 8.67
CA GLN A 6 11.69 13.45 7.40
C GLN A 6 10.50 12.48 7.21
N PRO A 7 10.10 11.66 8.20
CA PRO A 7 9.01 10.69 7.99
C PRO A 7 7.63 11.35 7.82
N GLN A 8 7.39 12.50 8.47
CA GLN A 8 6.16 13.27 8.26
C GLN A 8 6.08 13.87 6.84
N GLN A 9 7.20 14.33 6.28
CA GLN A 9 7.24 14.85 4.90
C GLN A 9 7.08 13.75 3.85
N ALA A 10 7.44 12.51 4.18
CA ALA A 10 7.27 11.34 3.32
C ALA A 10 5.85 10.74 3.39
N LEU A 11 5.06 11.09 4.41
CA LEU A 11 3.71 10.57 4.59
C LEU A 11 2.75 11.04 3.49
N GLU A 12 2.74 12.34 3.18
CA GLU A 12 1.91 12.91 2.11
C GLU A 12 2.15 12.28 0.73
N PRO A 13 3.39 12.17 0.22
CA PRO A 13 3.63 11.53 -1.07
C PRO A 13 3.32 10.02 -1.05
N ALA A 14 3.52 9.33 0.08
CA ALA A 14 3.15 7.92 0.21
C ALA A 14 1.62 7.74 0.14
N GLN A 15 0.85 8.58 0.82
CA GLN A 15 -0.61 8.56 0.77
C GLN A 15 -1.12 8.83 -0.65
N ARG A 16 -0.56 9.84 -1.32
CA ARG A 16 -0.90 10.17 -2.72
C ARG A 16 -0.60 9.02 -3.68
N SER A 17 0.49 8.29 -3.45
CA SER A 17 0.81 7.09 -4.22
C SER A 17 -0.27 6.02 -4.04
N VAL A 18 -0.69 5.74 -2.81
CA VAL A 18 -1.78 4.80 -2.51
C VAL A 18 -3.07 5.22 -3.22
N ASP A 19 -3.47 6.49 -3.15
CA ASP A 19 -4.67 6.99 -3.83
C ASP A 19 -4.63 6.80 -5.35
N ILE A 20 -3.47 7.04 -5.97
CA ILE A 20 -3.29 6.86 -7.41
C ILE A 20 -3.40 5.39 -7.78
N TRP A 21 -2.69 4.51 -7.08
CA TRP A 21 -2.72 3.07 -7.36
C TRP A 21 -4.08 2.45 -7.04
N GLU A 22 -4.82 2.98 -6.07
CA GLU A 22 -6.19 2.54 -5.76
C GLU A 22 -7.11 2.81 -6.95
N ARG A 23 -7.12 4.04 -7.47
CA ARG A 23 -7.90 4.41 -8.66
C ARG A 23 -7.52 3.60 -9.90
N LEU A 24 -6.23 3.29 -10.06
CA LEU A 24 -5.77 2.45 -11.17
C LEU A 24 -6.21 0.99 -10.99
N ALA A 25 -6.17 0.47 -9.75
CA ALA A 25 -6.64 -0.87 -9.42
C ALA A 25 -8.16 -1.03 -9.58
N GLU A 26 -8.95 0.04 -9.50
CA GLU A 26 -10.37 0.00 -9.87
C GLU A 26 -10.59 -0.29 -11.36
N VAL A 27 -9.66 0.14 -12.22
CA VAL A 27 -9.74 -0.06 -13.68
C VAL A 27 -9.12 -1.39 -14.11
N ASN A 28 -7.94 -1.73 -13.57
CA ASN A 28 -7.26 -2.97 -13.87
C ASN A 28 -6.58 -3.54 -12.61
N PRO A 29 -7.33 -4.31 -11.79
CA PRO A 29 -6.83 -4.82 -10.53
C PRO A 29 -5.59 -5.68 -10.70
N ASP A 30 -5.56 -6.64 -11.63
CA ASP A 30 -4.41 -7.53 -11.86
C ASP A 30 -3.10 -6.79 -12.09
N ALA A 31 -3.14 -5.69 -12.87
CA ALA A 31 -1.95 -4.93 -13.23
C ALA A 31 -1.46 -3.99 -12.10
N TYR A 32 -2.37 -3.47 -11.28
CA TYR A 32 -2.07 -2.38 -10.34
C TYR A 32 -2.17 -2.73 -8.86
N LEU A 33 -2.88 -3.81 -8.50
CA LEU A 33 -2.92 -4.34 -7.13
C LEU A 33 -1.53 -4.65 -6.54
N PRO A 34 -0.55 -5.20 -7.30
CA PRO A 34 0.79 -5.43 -6.75
C PRO A 34 1.48 -4.13 -6.33
N ASN A 35 1.33 -3.06 -7.13
CA ASN A 35 1.89 -1.74 -6.87
C ASN A 35 1.17 -1.05 -5.70
N LEU A 36 -0.16 -1.18 -5.63
CA LEU A 36 -0.95 -0.70 -4.50
C LEU A 36 -0.52 -1.34 -3.17
N ALA A 37 -0.32 -2.67 -3.16
CA ALA A 37 0.13 -3.38 -1.96
C ALA A 37 1.54 -2.95 -1.54
N LEU A 38 2.44 -2.66 -2.49
CA LEU A 38 3.78 -2.12 -2.19
C LEU A 38 3.69 -0.72 -1.57
N SER A 39 2.89 0.17 -2.15
CA SER A 39 2.70 1.53 -1.61
C SER A 39 2.08 1.52 -0.22
N LEU A 40 1.12 0.63 0.06
CA LEU A 40 0.54 0.46 1.39
C LEU A 40 1.56 -0.06 2.41
N ASN A 41 2.46 -0.97 2.02
CA ASN A 41 3.54 -1.42 2.92
C ASN A 41 4.50 -0.27 3.26
N ASN A 42 4.88 0.55 2.28
CA ASN A 42 5.73 1.71 2.52
C ASN A 42 5.04 2.74 3.42
N LEU A 43 3.74 2.98 3.21
CA LEU A 43 2.94 3.85 4.07
C LEU A 43 2.86 3.32 5.51
N ALA A 44 2.67 2.00 5.67
CA ALA A 44 2.64 1.37 6.99
C ALA A 44 3.97 1.51 7.74
N LEU A 45 5.12 1.37 7.06
CA LEU A 45 6.44 1.60 7.65
C LEU A 45 6.60 3.05 8.12
N LEU A 46 6.21 4.02 7.29
CA LEU A 46 6.26 5.44 7.68
C LEU A 46 5.35 5.76 8.86
N LEU A 47 4.16 5.15 8.91
CA LEU A 47 3.24 5.29 10.04
C LEU A 47 3.83 4.66 11.33
N ASP A 48 4.50 3.52 11.23
CA ASP A 48 5.17 2.85 12.35
C ASP A 48 6.33 3.70 12.90
N GLU A 49 7.15 4.27 12.02
CA GLU A 49 8.24 5.21 12.38
C GLU A 49 7.71 6.48 13.08
N LEU A 50 6.49 6.91 12.73
CA LEU A 50 5.80 8.03 13.37
C LEU A 50 5.04 7.63 14.64
N GLY A 51 5.01 6.35 15.02
CA GLY A 51 4.24 5.83 16.14
C GLY A 51 2.73 5.97 15.96
N ASN A 52 2.26 6.03 14.71
CA ASN A 52 0.85 6.19 14.38
C ASN A 52 0.13 4.82 14.43
N PRO A 53 -1.00 4.70 15.18
CA PRO A 53 -1.76 3.46 15.28
C PRO A 53 -2.29 2.93 13.93
N ASP A 54 -2.38 3.76 12.90
CA ASP A 54 -2.83 3.36 11.56
C ASP A 54 -1.81 2.50 10.78
N ALA A 55 -0.58 2.30 11.30
CA ALA A 55 0.43 1.45 10.67
C ALA A 55 -0.05 0.00 10.46
N LEU A 56 -0.59 -0.60 11.52
CA LEU A 56 -1.08 -1.98 11.53
C LEU A 56 -2.24 -2.22 10.54
N PRO A 57 -3.33 -1.42 10.55
CA PRO A 57 -4.41 -1.62 9.58
C PRO A 57 -3.95 -1.37 8.14
N THR A 58 -3.02 -0.43 7.90
CA THR A 58 -2.45 -0.18 6.57
C THR A 58 -1.68 -1.40 6.06
N ARG A 59 -0.86 -2.02 6.91
CA ARG A 59 -0.13 -3.26 6.59
C ARG A 59 -1.08 -4.42 6.29
N GLN A 60 -2.12 -4.59 7.11
CA GLN A 60 -3.13 -5.64 6.90
C GLN A 60 -3.87 -5.47 5.58
N ARG A 61 -4.17 -4.22 5.18
CA ARG A 61 -4.77 -3.94 3.87
C ARG A 61 -3.85 -4.38 2.73
N ALA A 62 -2.55 -4.10 2.81
CA ALA A 62 -1.58 -4.57 1.82
C ALA A 62 -1.54 -6.10 1.71
N GLU A 63 -1.54 -6.80 2.84
CA GLU A 63 -1.56 -8.27 2.91
C GLU A 63 -2.86 -8.85 2.33
N ALA A 64 -4.00 -8.22 2.61
CA ALA A 64 -5.29 -8.63 2.04
C ALA A 64 -5.32 -8.52 0.51
N LEU A 65 -4.74 -7.45 -0.04
CA LEU A 65 -4.64 -7.28 -1.50
C LEU A 65 -3.71 -8.33 -2.12
N ARG A 66 -2.59 -8.65 -1.47
CA ARG A 66 -1.70 -9.74 -1.88
C ARG A 66 -2.38 -11.11 -1.85
N LYS A 67 -3.21 -11.39 -0.84
CA LYS A 67 -3.99 -12.63 -0.78
C LYS A 67 -4.97 -12.74 -1.93
N ARG A 68 -5.70 -11.65 -2.23
CA ARG A 68 -6.61 -11.61 -3.37
C ARG A 68 -5.91 -11.93 -4.68
N LEU A 69 -4.72 -11.35 -4.92
CA LEU A 69 -3.90 -11.66 -6.10
C LEU A 69 -3.50 -13.15 -6.20
N THR A 70 -3.32 -13.83 -5.07
CA THR A 70 -2.98 -15.27 -5.05
C THR A 70 -4.20 -16.19 -5.08
N GLU A 71 -5.37 -15.67 -4.68
CA GLU A 71 -6.66 -16.38 -4.71
C GLU A 71 -7.42 -16.12 -6.02
N GLU A 72 -6.98 -15.17 -6.85
CA GLU A 72 -7.43 -15.07 -8.22
C GLU A 72 -7.02 -16.37 -8.95
N PRO A 73 -8.01 -17.14 -9.46
CA PRO A 73 -7.70 -18.37 -10.16
C PRO A 73 -6.76 -18.03 -11.32
N PRO A 74 -5.78 -18.89 -11.65
CA PRO A 74 -4.94 -18.63 -12.81
C PRO A 74 -5.88 -18.41 -13.99
N THR A 75 -5.81 -17.24 -14.63
CA THR A 75 -6.36 -17.01 -15.96
C THR A 75 -5.61 -17.93 -16.90
N ASN A 76 -5.98 -19.21 -16.86
CA ASN A 76 -5.74 -20.19 -17.90
C ASN A 76 -6.83 -19.91 -18.95
N ASP A 77 -6.69 -18.77 -19.63
CA ASP A 77 -7.36 -18.59 -20.92
C ASP A 77 -6.78 -19.64 -21.88
N SER A 78 -7.69 -20.34 -22.54
CA SER A 78 -7.48 -21.61 -23.25
C SER A 78 -6.79 -21.46 -24.60
#